data_AF-A0A9P8F3J6-F1
#
_entry.id   AF-A0A9P8F3J6-F1
#
_cell.length_a   1.000
_cell.length_b   1.000
_cell.length_c   1.000
_cell.angle_alpha   90.00
_cell.angle_beta   90.00
_cell.angle_gamma   90.00
#
_symmetry.space_group_name_H-M   'P 1'
#
loop_
_entity.id
_entity.type
_entity.pdbx_description
1 polymer ?
#
loop_
_entity_poly.entity_id
_entity_poly.type
_entity_poly.pdbx_seq_one_letter_code
_entity_poly.pdbx_strand_id
1 'polypeptide(L)'
;MTPPAALLDQDSEHRPLKKQRLDPEADKTANPDESATIWRHPLGIRPSGNAFTATTNLKAAIGTFALLPDELLTQFLEYLDAQDLLRLGATCRALHAFTRSEELWKALFIESQPENFNWRGTWRSTVLSQPRSQEPDVDCSNLFSDALHRPYFCAHVPLEPFVANIPARNQIHRLTSLTFDDFTESFTNKPFIISEPTMRWPVFGSWSAKSLLKQYSKVKFRAEAVDWPFDVYVDYMKDNRDESPLYLFDRSFAEKMNIQVADSSAAHLYDGASPDAPGTENERKVAYWAPSFFGPDLFSVLGDQRPDHRWLIIGPSRSGSTFHKDPNAT
;
A
#
# COMPACT_ATOMS: atom_id res chain seq x y z
N MET A 1 38.97 -3.98 -29.99
CA MET A 1 38.26 -4.73 -28.93
C MET A 1 36.79 -4.48 -29.16
N THR A 2 36.14 -5.49 -29.71
CA THR A 2 34.80 -5.45 -30.30
C THR A 2 34.00 -6.53 -29.56
N PRO A 3 32.74 -6.30 -29.18
CA PRO A 3 31.97 -7.26 -28.40
C PRO A 3 31.68 -8.54 -29.21
N PRO A 4 31.62 -9.71 -28.55
CA PRO A 4 31.44 -10.98 -29.24
C PRO A 4 30.01 -11.19 -29.76
N ALA A 5 30.00 -11.74 -30.96
CA ALA A 5 28.93 -12.13 -31.87
C ALA A 5 27.64 -12.70 -31.25
N ALA A 6 26.54 -12.25 -31.84
CA ALA A 6 25.24 -12.90 -31.84
C ALA A 6 25.31 -14.30 -32.50
N LEU A 7 24.69 -15.29 -31.87
CA LEU A 7 24.34 -16.55 -32.50
C LEU A 7 23.07 -16.35 -33.34
N LEU A 8 23.25 -16.41 -34.65
CA LEU A 8 22.21 -16.60 -35.65
C LEU A 8 21.82 -18.08 -35.65
N ASP A 9 20.56 -18.38 -35.32
CA ASP A 9 19.90 -19.60 -35.80
C ASP A 9 18.95 -19.20 -36.94
N GLN A 10 19.24 -19.71 -38.13
CA GLN A 10 18.34 -19.71 -39.28
C GLN A 10 17.66 -21.09 -39.37
N ASP A 11 16.40 -21.04 -39.81
CA ASP A 11 15.55 -22.13 -40.29
C ASP A 11 14.78 -23.00 -39.28
N SER A 12 13.61 -22.49 -38.89
CA SER A 12 12.37 -23.28 -38.99
C SER A 12 11.18 -22.37 -39.28
N GLU A 13 10.69 -22.42 -40.52
CA GLU A 13 9.39 -21.86 -40.91
C GLU A 13 8.22 -22.51 -40.13
N HIS A 14 7.10 -21.79 -40.06
CA HIS A 14 5.83 -22.07 -39.37
C HIS A 14 5.71 -21.67 -37.88
N ARG A 15 5.34 -20.40 -37.66
CA ARG A 15 4.66 -19.95 -36.44
C ARG A 15 3.15 -20.12 -36.61
N PRO A 16 2.43 -20.91 -35.78
CA PRO A 16 0.97 -20.97 -35.88
C PRO A 16 0.35 -19.69 -35.28
N LEU A 17 -0.40 -18.95 -36.09
CA LEU A 17 -1.30 -17.90 -35.62
C LEU A 17 -2.46 -18.57 -34.86
N LYS A 18 -2.46 -18.46 -33.53
CA LYS A 18 -3.58 -18.88 -32.71
C LYS A 18 -4.72 -17.87 -32.89
N LYS A 19 -5.55 -18.07 -33.92
CA LYS A 19 -6.87 -17.41 -34.03
C LYS A 19 -7.71 -17.89 -32.84
N GLN A 20 -7.93 -17.01 -31.87
CA GLN A 20 -8.91 -17.22 -30.82
C GLN A 20 -10.29 -17.12 -31.49
N ARG A 21 -11.04 -18.22 -31.51
CA ARG A 21 -12.41 -18.26 -32.02
C ARG A 21 -13.29 -17.62 -30.95
N LEU A 22 -13.83 -16.44 -31.24
CA LEU A 22 -14.84 -15.80 -30.40
C LEU A 22 -16.16 -16.55 -30.61
N ASP A 23 -16.65 -17.25 -29.59
CA ASP A 23 -17.99 -17.81 -29.59
C ASP A 23 -19.00 -16.67 -29.32
N PRO A 24 -19.91 -16.36 -30.26
CA PRO A 24 -20.84 -15.23 -30.13
C PRO A 24 -21.93 -15.41 -29.06
N GLU A 25 -22.01 -16.57 -28.43
CA GLU A 25 -23.07 -16.89 -27.45
C GLU A 25 -22.61 -16.90 -25.99
N ALA A 26 -21.31 -16.78 -25.72
CA ALA A 26 -20.79 -16.68 -24.35
C ALA A 26 -21.05 -15.29 -23.69
N ASP A 27 -21.51 -14.31 -24.47
CA ASP A 27 -21.63 -12.91 -24.09
C ASP A 27 -22.99 -12.52 -23.46
N LYS A 28 -23.86 -13.50 -23.17
CA LYS A 28 -25.22 -13.25 -22.66
C LYS A 28 -25.44 -13.56 -21.17
N THR A 29 -24.42 -14.06 -20.47
CA THR A 29 -24.51 -14.41 -19.03
C THR A 29 -23.42 -13.79 -18.16
N ALA A 30 -22.55 -12.96 -18.72
CA ALA A 30 -21.54 -12.25 -17.93
C ALA A 30 -22.16 -11.02 -17.26
N ASN A 31 -21.95 -10.89 -15.95
CA ASN A 31 -22.19 -9.63 -15.24
C ASN A 31 -21.34 -8.53 -15.91
N PRO A 32 -21.89 -7.35 -16.23
CA PRO A 32 -21.14 -6.26 -16.87
C PRO A 32 -19.88 -5.81 -16.10
N ASP A 33 -19.81 -6.12 -14.81
CA ASP A 33 -18.66 -5.81 -13.94
C ASP A 33 -17.49 -6.81 -14.05
N GLU A 34 -17.68 -8.01 -14.59
CA GLU A 34 -16.60 -9.01 -14.72
C GLU A 34 -15.82 -8.87 -16.05
N SER A 35 -16.35 -8.16 -17.03
CA SER A 35 -15.73 -8.01 -18.36
C SER A 35 -14.88 -6.75 -18.51
N ALA A 36 -14.94 -5.82 -17.56
CA ALA A 36 -14.08 -4.65 -17.54
C ALA A 36 -12.67 -5.05 -17.10
N THR A 37 -11.82 -5.42 -18.06
CA THR A 37 -10.38 -5.64 -17.84
C THR A 37 -9.64 -4.42 -17.25
N ILE A 38 -10.29 -3.24 -17.23
CA ILE A 38 -9.75 -1.99 -16.68
C ILE A 38 -10.87 -1.22 -15.97
N TRP A 39 -10.68 -0.96 -14.67
CA TRP A 39 -11.55 -0.07 -13.90
C TRP A 39 -11.52 1.35 -14.48
N ARG A 40 -12.69 1.97 -14.64
CA ARG A 40 -12.79 3.36 -15.13
C ARG A 40 -12.39 4.32 -14.01
N HIS A 41 -11.63 5.36 -14.34
CA HIS A 41 -11.36 6.45 -13.42
C HIS A 41 -12.67 7.11 -12.98
N PRO A 42 -12.86 7.49 -11.69
CA PRO A 42 -14.15 8.01 -11.18
C PRO A 42 -14.63 9.25 -11.91
N LEU A 43 -13.71 10.11 -12.34
CA LEU A 43 -14.00 11.30 -13.15
C LEU A 43 -14.02 11.05 -14.68
N GLY A 44 -13.94 9.80 -15.14
CA GLY A 44 -13.94 9.48 -16.58
C GLY A 44 -12.63 9.83 -17.34
N ILE A 45 -11.56 10.14 -16.62
CA ILE A 45 -10.23 10.43 -17.18
C ILE A 45 -9.68 9.17 -17.85
N ARG A 46 -8.95 9.33 -18.96
CA ARG A 46 -8.33 8.23 -19.71
C ARG A 46 -6.82 8.49 -19.92
N PRO A 47 -6.04 7.46 -20.31
CA PRO A 47 -4.63 7.65 -20.64
C PRO A 47 -4.38 8.71 -21.72
N SER A 48 -3.22 9.37 -21.65
CA SER A 48 -2.85 10.48 -22.54
C SER A 48 -2.92 10.09 -24.03
N GLY A 49 -2.55 8.85 -24.36
CA GLY A 49 -2.57 8.32 -25.73
C GLY A 49 -3.96 8.32 -26.39
N ASN A 50 -5.05 8.36 -25.62
CA ASN A 50 -6.38 8.44 -26.19
C ASN A 50 -6.68 9.81 -26.82
N ALA A 51 -5.87 10.84 -26.53
CA ALA A 51 -6.00 12.15 -27.15
C ALA A 51 -5.71 12.14 -28.67
N PHE A 52 -4.89 11.21 -29.17
CA PHE A 52 -4.49 11.16 -30.60
C PHE A 52 -5.66 10.85 -31.55
N THR A 53 -6.70 10.19 -31.07
CA THR A 53 -7.88 9.81 -31.87
C THR A 53 -9.16 10.49 -31.40
N ALA A 54 -9.08 11.30 -30.34
CA ALA A 54 -10.24 12.00 -29.79
C ALA A 54 -10.59 13.24 -30.62
N THR A 55 -11.89 13.48 -30.81
CA THR A 55 -12.41 14.70 -31.44
C THR A 55 -12.46 15.88 -30.48
N THR A 56 -12.50 15.62 -29.17
CA THR A 56 -12.58 16.62 -28.11
C THR A 56 -11.57 16.27 -27.03
N ASN A 57 -10.83 17.28 -26.56
CA ASN A 57 -9.92 17.15 -25.43
C ASN A 57 -10.13 18.31 -24.45
N LEU A 58 -10.53 18.00 -23.21
CA LEU A 58 -10.80 18.99 -22.17
C LEU A 58 -9.55 19.77 -21.75
N LYS A 59 -8.33 19.25 -21.98
CA LYS A 59 -7.08 19.96 -21.68
C LYS A 59 -7.02 21.31 -22.40
N ALA A 60 -7.59 21.46 -23.59
CA ALA A 60 -7.60 22.74 -24.30
C ALA A 60 -8.42 23.83 -23.56
N ALA A 61 -9.33 23.45 -22.67
CA ALA A 61 -10.20 24.38 -21.95
C ALA A 61 -9.56 25.00 -20.69
N ILE A 62 -8.30 24.69 -20.38
CA ILE A 62 -7.60 25.25 -19.20
C ILE A 62 -6.83 26.55 -19.49
N GLY A 63 -7.00 27.12 -20.69
CA GLY A 63 -6.34 28.36 -21.09
C GLY A 63 -4.82 28.22 -21.18
N THR A 64 -4.07 29.21 -20.69
CA THR A 64 -2.60 29.24 -20.76
C THR A 64 -1.93 28.06 -20.02
N PHE A 65 -2.59 27.47 -19.02
CA PHE A 65 -2.11 26.25 -18.36
C PHE A 65 -2.01 25.05 -19.32
N ALA A 66 -2.67 25.10 -20.48
CA ALA A 66 -2.57 24.04 -21.49
C ALA A 66 -1.16 23.93 -22.10
N LEU A 67 -0.32 24.97 -21.94
CA LEU A 67 1.08 24.95 -22.32
C LEU A 67 1.95 24.12 -21.36
N LEU A 68 1.47 23.85 -20.14
CA LEU A 68 2.19 23.05 -19.17
C LEU A 68 1.90 21.55 -19.37
N PRO A 69 2.95 20.70 -19.38
CA PRO A 69 2.82 19.28 -19.12
C PRO A 69 1.99 19.01 -17.87
N ASP A 70 1.27 17.89 -17.85
CA ASP A 70 0.36 17.54 -16.75
C ASP A 70 1.10 17.39 -15.41
N GLU A 71 2.33 16.90 -15.44
CA GLU A 71 3.20 16.76 -14.27
C GLU A 71 3.57 18.14 -13.69
N LEU A 72 3.95 19.09 -14.55
CA LEU A 72 4.27 20.46 -14.12
C LEU A 72 3.03 21.21 -13.63
N LEU A 73 1.87 20.97 -14.23
CA LEU A 73 0.61 21.49 -13.72
C LEU A 73 0.32 20.91 -12.32
N THR A 74 0.49 19.60 -12.13
CA THR A 74 0.27 18.95 -10.82
C THR A 74 1.21 19.54 -9.77
N GLN A 75 2.49 19.68 -10.08
CA GLN A 75 3.48 20.30 -9.18
C GLN A 75 3.16 21.77 -8.88
N PHE A 76 2.66 22.53 -9.85
CA PHE A 76 2.23 23.91 -9.60
C PHE A 76 1.07 23.98 -8.60
N LEU A 77 0.13 23.04 -8.66
CA LEU A 77 -1.03 23.01 -7.76
C LEU A 77 -0.65 22.72 -6.31
N GLU A 78 0.48 22.06 -6.06
CA GLU A 78 1.00 21.82 -4.69
C GLU A 78 1.32 23.11 -3.94
N TYR A 79 1.52 24.23 -4.63
CA TYR A 79 1.77 25.54 -4.02
C TYR A 79 0.49 26.32 -3.65
N LEU A 80 -0.69 25.79 -3.99
CA LEU A 80 -1.96 26.48 -3.75
C LEU A 80 -2.61 25.99 -2.46
N ASP A 81 -3.22 26.93 -1.72
CA ASP A 81 -4.02 26.58 -0.55
C ASP A 81 -5.38 25.98 -0.96
N ALA A 82 -6.13 25.47 0.02
CA ALA A 82 -7.44 24.89 -0.20
C ALA A 82 -8.40 25.86 -0.92
N GLN A 83 -8.36 27.16 -0.61
CA GLN A 83 -9.29 28.14 -1.16
C GLN A 83 -9.00 28.45 -2.64
N ASP A 84 -7.73 28.50 -3.01
CA ASP A 84 -7.29 28.73 -4.39
C ASP A 84 -7.47 27.48 -5.24
N LEU A 85 -7.22 26.28 -4.70
CA LEU A 85 -7.58 25.01 -5.36
C LEU A 85 -9.08 24.94 -5.66
N LEU A 86 -9.93 25.37 -4.71
CA LEU A 86 -11.39 25.43 -4.93
C LEU A 86 -11.77 26.39 -6.06
N ARG A 87 -11.21 27.60 -6.05
CA ARG A 87 -11.51 28.62 -7.06
C ARG A 87 -11.06 28.17 -8.44
N LEU A 88 -9.85 27.62 -8.55
CA LEU A 88 -9.30 27.14 -9.80
C LEU A 88 -10.06 25.90 -10.32
N GLY A 89 -10.40 24.96 -9.43
CA GLY A 89 -11.18 23.78 -9.78
C GLY A 89 -12.62 24.10 -10.22
N ALA A 90 -13.14 25.28 -9.88
CA ALA A 90 -14.46 25.74 -10.30
C ALA A 90 -14.49 26.38 -11.70
N THR A 91 -13.34 26.64 -12.33
CA THR A 91 -13.32 27.38 -13.61
C THR A 91 -13.64 26.51 -14.82
N CYS A 92 -13.24 25.24 -14.83
CA CYS A 92 -13.54 24.30 -15.91
C CYS A 92 -13.35 22.83 -15.49
N ARG A 93 -13.91 21.89 -16.26
CA ARG A 93 -13.87 20.44 -15.97
C ARG A 93 -12.45 19.85 -15.90
N ALA A 94 -11.51 20.35 -16.70
CA ALA A 94 -10.15 19.84 -16.65
C ALA A 94 -9.40 20.31 -15.39
N LEU A 95 -9.47 21.60 -15.05
CA LEU A 95 -8.87 22.10 -13.80
C LEU A 95 -9.59 21.56 -12.56
N HIS A 96 -10.89 21.28 -12.67
CA HIS A 96 -11.60 20.48 -11.68
C HIS A 96 -10.86 19.17 -11.45
N ALA A 97 -10.68 18.31 -12.46
CA ALA A 97 -10.00 17.03 -12.30
C ALA A 97 -8.59 17.13 -11.67
N PHE A 98 -7.75 18.08 -12.10
CA PHE A 98 -6.41 18.24 -11.53
C PHE A 98 -6.43 18.65 -10.05
N THR A 99 -7.27 19.61 -9.67
CA THR A 99 -7.40 20.08 -8.28
C THR A 99 -8.07 19.06 -7.36
N ARG A 100 -8.58 17.95 -7.89
CA ARG A 100 -9.16 16.83 -7.14
C ARG A 100 -8.16 15.75 -6.74
N SER A 101 -6.90 15.84 -7.17
CA SER A 101 -5.85 14.88 -6.80
C SER A 101 -5.78 14.71 -5.28
N GLU A 102 -5.85 13.47 -4.81
CA GLU A 102 -5.88 13.15 -3.38
C GLU A 102 -4.63 13.66 -2.65
N GLU A 103 -3.46 13.58 -3.29
CA GLU A 103 -2.19 14.01 -2.73
C GLU A 103 -2.16 15.49 -2.33
N LEU A 104 -2.83 16.37 -3.09
CA LEU A 104 -2.94 17.80 -2.76
C LEU A 104 -3.65 17.98 -1.41
N TRP A 105 -4.77 17.28 -1.23
CA TRP A 105 -5.59 17.41 -0.03
C TRP A 105 -5.00 16.65 1.17
N LYS A 106 -4.30 15.53 0.93
CA LYS A 106 -3.53 14.81 1.95
C LYS A 106 -2.40 15.70 2.48
N ALA A 107 -1.64 16.37 1.60
CA ALA A 107 -0.59 17.31 1.99
C ALA A 107 -1.15 18.46 2.84
N LEU A 108 -2.19 19.15 2.35
CA LEU A 108 -2.86 20.23 3.09
C LEU A 108 -3.36 19.78 4.47
N PHE A 109 -3.92 18.57 4.55
CA PHE A 109 -4.35 18.00 5.84
C PHE A 109 -3.17 17.83 6.79
N ILE A 110 -2.09 17.16 6.35
CA ILE A 110 -0.92 16.87 7.17
C ILE A 110 -0.25 18.16 7.64
N GLU A 111 -0.09 19.15 6.75
CA GLU A 111 0.50 20.45 7.06
C GLU A 111 -0.32 21.23 8.08
N SER A 112 -1.64 21.14 8.02
CA SER A 112 -2.52 21.82 8.98
C SER A 112 -2.48 21.24 10.40
N GLN A 113 -1.94 20.03 10.58
CA GLN A 113 -1.82 19.32 11.86
C GLN A 113 -3.06 19.43 12.77
N PRO A 114 -4.24 19.03 12.30
CA PRO A 114 -5.47 19.26 13.05
C PRO A 114 -5.50 18.41 14.32
N GLU A 115 -5.74 19.05 15.47
CA GLU A 115 -5.80 18.34 16.75
C GLU A 115 -7.05 17.44 16.88
N ASN A 116 -8.18 17.92 16.36
CA ASN A 116 -9.47 17.24 16.42
C ASN A 116 -10.15 17.34 15.05
N PHE A 117 -10.40 16.20 14.42
CA PHE A 117 -11.10 16.12 13.15
C PHE A 117 -11.96 14.85 13.10
N ASN A 118 -12.91 14.83 12.17
CA ASN A 118 -13.64 13.62 11.81
C ASN A 118 -13.26 13.27 10.38
N TRP A 119 -12.87 12.02 10.14
CA TRP A 119 -12.69 11.52 8.80
C TRP A 119 -14.02 11.56 8.04
N ARG A 120 -14.02 12.07 6.81
CA ARG A 120 -15.22 12.31 5.99
C ARG A 120 -15.16 11.60 4.64
N GLY A 121 -14.47 10.46 4.58
CA GLY A 121 -14.41 9.58 3.41
C GLY A 121 -13.33 9.93 2.39
N THR A 122 -12.90 11.19 2.34
CA THR A 122 -11.77 11.65 1.50
C THR A 122 -10.98 12.73 2.22
N TRP A 123 -9.72 12.93 1.84
CA TRP A 123 -8.88 14.03 2.32
C TRP A 123 -9.54 15.38 2.13
N ARG A 124 -10.05 15.65 0.93
CA ARG A 124 -10.70 16.91 0.58
C ARG A 124 -11.91 17.20 1.47
N SER A 125 -12.84 16.25 1.58
CA SER A 125 -14.04 16.41 2.42
C SER A 125 -13.67 16.64 3.89
N THR A 126 -12.59 15.99 4.34
CA THR A 126 -12.06 16.13 5.71
C THR A 126 -11.46 17.52 5.94
N VAL A 127 -10.58 18.00 5.05
CA VAL A 127 -9.99 19.35 5.11
C VAL A 127 -11.06 20.44 5.07
N LEU A 128 -12.05 20.31 4.19
CA LEU A 128 -13.14 21.27 4.05
C LEU A 128 -14.22 21.12 5.12
N SER A 129 -14.10 20.15 6.03
CA SER A 129 -15.08 19.83 7.06
C SER A 129 -16.52 19.65 6.53
N GLN A 130 -16.65 19.15 5.30
CA GLN A 130 -17.94 19.02 4.60
C GLN A 130 -18.36 17.56 4.43
N PRO A 131 -19.67 17.24 4.51
CA PRO A 131 -20.16 15.92 4.14
C PRO A 131 -19.84 15.58 2.69
N ARG A 132 -19.56 14.30 2.42
CA ARG A 132 -19.31 13.81 1.05
C ARG A 132 -20.46 14.08 0.07
N SER A 133 -21.70 14.20 0.55
CA SER A 133 -22.86 14.54 -0.30
C SER A 133 -22.79 15.95 -0.91
N GLN A 134 -21.91 16.82 -0.40
CA GLN A 134 -21.66 18.14 -0.96
C GLN A 134 -20.51 18.14 -1.98
N GLU A 135 -19.86 17.00 -2.19
CA GLU A 135 -18.85 16.86 -3.24
C GLU A 135 -19.53 16.93 -4.62
N PRO A 136 -19.10 17.83 -5.51
CA PRO A 136 -19.68 17.93 -6.84
C PRO A 136 -19.32 16.69 -7.67
N ASP A 137 -20.33 16.14 -8.34
CA ASP A 137 -20.14 15.07 -9.33
C ASP A 137 -19.93 15.72 -10.71
N VAL A 138 -18.66 15.82 -11.11
CA VAL A 138 -18.26 16.43 -12.38
C VAL A 138 -17.67 15.35 -13.27
N ASP A 139 -18.44 14.93 -14.26
CA ASP A 139 -17.90 14.14 -15.36
C ASP A 139 -16.70 14.90 -15.94
N CYS A 140 -15.53 14.28 -16.06
CA CYS A 140 -14.36 14.83 -16.73
C CYS A 140 -13.93 13.95 -17.92
N SER A 141 -14.88 13.20 -18.48
CA SER A 141 -14.71 12.46 -19.73
C SER A 141 -14.16 13.39 -20.83
N ASN A 142 -13.23 12.85 -21.62
CA ASN A 142 -12.43 13.57 -22.61
C ASN A 142 -11.31 14.44 -22.03
N LEU A 143 -11.01 14.32 -20.74
CA LEU A 143 -9.67 14.61 -20.24
C LEU A 143 -8.77 13.38 -20.42
N PHE A 144 -7.58 13.60 -20.97
CA PHE A 144 -6.59 12.56 -21.22
C PHE A 144 -5.30 12.95 -20.52
N SER A 145 -4.95 12.22 -19.45
CA SER A 145 -3.83 12.57 -18.58
C SER A 145 -3.29 11.33 -17.90
N ASP A 146 -2.04 10.95 -18.19
CA ASP A 146 -1.39 9.85 -17.47
C ASP A 146 -1.03 10.25 -16.03
N ALA A 147 -0.75 11.53 -15.78
CA ALA A 147 -0.47 12.05 -14.44
C ALA A 147 -1.65 11.82 -13.48
N LEU A 148 -2.89 11.93 -13.96
CA LEU A 148 -4.09 11.67 -13.16
C LEU A 148 -4.58 10.21 -13.27
N HIS A 149 -4.46 9.58 -14.44
CA HIS A 149 -5.00 8.24 -14.65
C HIS A 149 -4.11 7.11 -14.11
N ARG A 150 -2.79 7.24 -14.25
CA ARG A 150 -1.85 6.14 -13.93
C ARG A 150 -1.85 5.79 -12.44
N PRO A 151 -1.82 6.75 -11.49
CA PRO A 151 -1.94 6.44 -10.07
C PRO A 151 -3.19 5.61 -9.74
N TYR A 152 -4.36 6.06 -10.18
CA TYR A 152 -5.62 5.32 -10.07
C TYR A 152 -5.54 3.91 -10.66
N PHE A 153 -5.06 3.79 -11.91
CA PHE A 153 -4.96 2.51 -12.59
C PHE A 153 -4.05 1.53 -11.84
N CYS A 154 -2.88 1.98 -11.40
CA CYS A 154 -1.94 1.15 -10.65
C CYS A 154 -2.52 0.71 -9.28
N ALA A 155 -3.34 1.54 -8.65
CA ALA A 155 -3.99 1.21 -7.38
C ALA A 155 -5.14 0.19 -7.52
N HIS A 156 -5.72 0.05 -8.73
CA HIS A 156 -6.90 -0.77 -8.99
C HIS A 156 -6.65 -1.94 -9.95
N VAL A 157 -5.43 -2.11 -10.45
CA VAL A 157 -5.09 -3.20 -11.37
C VAL A 157 -5.30 -4.56 -10.69
N PRO A 158 -6.05 -5.51 -11.28
CA PRO A 158 -6.18 -6.84 -10.73
C PRO A 158 -4.82 -7.54 -10.77
N LEU A 159 -4.32 -7.96 -9.61
CA LEU A 159 -3.01 -8.62 -9.50
C LEU A 159 -3.06 -10.11 -9.83
N GLU A 160 -4.23 -10.76 -9.71
CA GLU A 160 -4.40 -12.20 -9.91
C GLU A 160 -3.77 -12.74 -11.20
N PRO A 161 -3.91 -12.08 -12.38
CA PRO A 161 -3.28 -12.56 -13.61
C PRO A 161 -1.75 -12.57 -13.57
N PHE A 162 -1.12 -11.76 -12.70
CA PHE A 162 0.32 -11.64 -12.56
C PHE A 162 0.90 -12.57 -11.49
N VAL A 163 0.06 -13.01 -10.55
CA VAL A 163 0.47 -13.90 -9.44
C VAL A 163 -0.03 -15.33 -9.59
N ALA A 164 -0.96 -15.58 -10.52
CA ALA A 164 -1.38 -16.92 -10.89
C ALA A 164 -0.28 -17.63 -11.71
N ASN A 165 -0.11 -18.93 -11.47
CA ASN A 165 0.78 -19.81 -12.25
C ASN A 165 2.28 -19.40 -12.27
N ILE A 166 2.79 -18.86 -11.17
CA ILE A 166 4.24 -18.58 -11.03
C ILE A 166 5.02 -19.89 -11.28
N PRO A 167 5.95 -19.92 -12.27
CA PRO A 167 6.74 -21.11 -12.56
C PRO A 167 7.47 -21.62 -11.31
N ALA A 168 7.55 -22.93 -11.11
CA ALA A 168 8.15 -23.54 -9.90
C ALA A 168 9.55 -22.97 -9.57
N ARG A 169 10.39 -22.74 -10.58
CA ARG A 169 11.73 -22.13 -10.42
C ARG A 169 11.73 -20.69 -9.88
N ASN A 170 10.63 -19.96 -10.02
CA ASN A 170 10.45 -18.58 -9.57
C ASN A 170 9.67 -18.51 -8.25
N GLN A 171 9.20 -19.64 -7.72
CA GLN A 171 8.47 -19.65 -6.45
C GLN A 171 9.45 -19.43 -5.29
N ILE A 172 9.05 -18.58 -4.34
CA ILE A 172 9.75 -18.41 -3.08
C ILE A 172 9.62 -19.71 -2.28
N HIS A 173 10.74 -20.21 -1.74
CA HIS A 173 10.76 -21.46 -0.98
C HIS A 173 9.89 -21.33 0.27
N ARG A 174 9.03 -22.33 0.53
CA ARG A 174 8.14 -22.37 1.70
C ARG A 174 8.59 -23.47 2.65
N LEU A 175 8.86 -23.13 3.90
CA LEU A 175 9.32 -24.03 4.95
C LEU A 175 8.35 -23.97 6.13
N THR A 176 8.16 -25.08 6.83
CA THR A 176 7.36 -25.10 8.06
C THR A 176 8.17 -24.54 9.22
N SER A 177 9.37 -25.06 9.41
CA SER A 177 10.34 -24.68 10.43
C SER A 177 11.75 -24.63 9.84
N LEU A 178 12.69 -24.03 10.56
CA LEU A 178 14.09 -23.87 10.15
C LEU A 178 14.98 -23.93 11.40
N THR A 179 16.15 -24.54 11.29
CA THR A 179 17.18 -24.48 12.34
C THR A 179 18.14 -23.33 12.09
N PHE A 180 18.88 -22.90 13.12
CA PHE A 180 19.90 -21.86 12.96
C PHE A 180 21.00 -22.25 11.95
N ASP A 181 21.41 -23.52 11.96
CA ASP A 181 22.45 -24.03 11.04
C ASP A 181 21.94 -24.03 9.59
N ASP A 182 20.73 -24.54 9.36
CA ASP A 182 20.11 -24.54 8.02
C ASP A 182 19.91 -23.11 7.49
N PHE A 183 19.52 -22.18 8.36
CA PHE A 183 19.39 -20.77 8.02
C PHE A 183 20.73 -20.20 7.55
N THR A 184 21.77 -20.40 8.36
CA THR A 184 23.11 -19.87 8.11
C THR A 184 23.70 -20.42 6.81
N GLU A 185 23.57 -21.74 6.59
CA GLU A 185 24.14 -22.43 5.43
C GLU A 185 23.41 -22.10 4.12
N SER A 186 22.08 -22.02 4.13
CA SER A 186 21.27 -22.05 2.90
C SER A 186 20.37 -20.84 2.66
N PHE A 187 20.08 -20.02 3.68
CA PHE A 187 19.01 -19.02 3.60
C PHE A 187 19.40 -17.59 4.01
N THR A 188 20.60 -17.35 4.56
CA THR A 188 21.08 -16.01 4.93
C THR A 188 20.86 -14.94 3.85
N ASN A 189 21.09 -15.28 2.58
CA ASN A 189 20.97 -14.36 1.43
C ASN A 189 19.92 -14.80 0.41
N LYS A 190 18.99 -15.69 0.78
CA LYS A 190 18.01 -16.29 -0.14
C LYS A 190 16.60 -16.12 0.42
N PRO A 191 15.68 -15.41 -0.27
CA PRO A 191 14.31 -15.24 0.20
C PRO A 191 13.56 -16.56 0.41
N PHE A 192 12.85 -16.68 1.53
CA PHE A 192 11.99 -17.80 1.88
C PHE A 192 10.76 -17.33 2.66
N ILE A 193 9.76 -18.22 2.77
CA ILE A 193 8.58 -18.05 3.60
C ILE A 193 8.60 -19.15 4.65
N ILE A 194 8.42 -18.79 5.92
CA ILE A 194 8.30 -19.75 7.03
C ILE A 194 6.92 -19.64 7.68
N SER A 195 6.25 -20.76 7.94
CA SER A 195 4.82 -20.75 8.30
C SER A 195 4.50 -21.03 9.77
N GLU A 196 5.31 -21.81 10.49
CA GLU A 196 4.95 -22.31 11.82
C GLU A 196 5.34 -21.41 13.01
N PRO A 197 6.53 -20.78 13.08
CA PRO A 197 7.01 -20.10 14.29
C PRO A 197 6.07 -19.02 14.82
N THR A 198 5.49 -18.22 13.91
CA THR A 198 4.58 -17.12 14.29
C THR A 198 3.23 -17.61 14.81
N MET A 199 2.82 -18.84 14.49
CA MET A 199 1.56 -19.42 14.96
C MET A 199 1.55 -19.68 16.48
N ARG A 200 2.73 -19.73 17.10
CA ARG A 200 2.91 -19.95 18.54
C ARG A 200 2.76 -18.67 19.36
N TRP A 201 2.79 -17.51 18.71
CA TRP A 201 2.67 -16.23 19.40
C TRP A 201 1.28 -16.07 20.01
N PRO A 202 1.17 -15.66 21.30
CA PRO A 202 -0.12 -15.34 21.92
C PRO A 202 -0.95 -14.30 21.15
N VAL A 203 -0.28 -13.40 20.41
CA VAL A 203 -0.95 -12.40 19.57
C VAL A 203 -1.52 -12.94 18.25
N PHE A 204 -1.04 -14.07 17.75
CA PHE A 204 -1.37 -14.59 16.41
C PHE A 204 -2.89 -14.75 16.19
N GLY A 205 -3.59 -15.31 17.18
CA GLY A 205 -5.05 -15.49 17.12
C GLY A 205 -5.86 -14.38 17.80
N SER A 206 -5.22 -13.47 18.54
CA SER A 206 -5.92 -12.48 19.36
C SER A 206 -5.92 -11.08 18.76
N TRP A 207 -4.94 -10.75 17.91
CA TRP A 207 -4.87 -9.45 17.26
C TRP A 207 -5.77 -9.36 16.03
N SER A 208 -6.59 -8.33 16.03
CA SER A 208 -7.46 -7.91 14.93
C SER A 208 -7.74 -6.42 15.12
N ALA A 209 -8.14 -5.71 14.06
CA ALA A 209 -8.56 -4.31 14.20
C ALA A 209 -9.64 -4.14 15.28
N LYS A 210 -10.56 -5.10 15.42
CA LYS A 210 -11.62 -5.10 16.44
C LYS A 210 -11.08 -5.26 17.86
N SER A 211 -10.20 -6.24 18.09
CA SER A 211 -9.66 -6.49 19.44
C SER A 211 -8.71 -5.39 19.88
N LEU A 212 -7.89 -4.87 18.96
CA LEU A 212 -7.01 -3.73 19.22
C LEU A 212 -7.81 -2.46 19.47
N LEU A 213 -8.89 -2.20 18.73
CA LEU A 213 -9.77 -1.04 18.96
C LEU A 213 -10.38 -1.07 20.37
N LYS A 214 -10.80 -2.24 20.84
CA LYS A 214 -11.35 -2.40 22.20
C LYS A 214 -10.34 -2.05 23.30
N GLN A 215 -9.06 -2.36 23.09
CA GLN A 215 -8.02 -2.23 24.12
C GLN A 215 -7.24 -0.91 24.02
N TYR A 216 -7.00 -0.42 22.80
CA TYR A 216 -6.06 0.66 22.51
C TYR A 216 -6.69 1.81 21.71
N SER A 217 -8.02 1.97 21.74
CA SER A 217 -8.76 2.98 20.96
C SER A 217 -8.15 4.39 21.02
N LYS A 218 -7.71 4.85 22.19
CA LYS A 218 -7.17 6.21 22.39
C LYS A 218 -5.64 6.28 22.33
N VAL A 219 -4.94 5.16 22.16
CA VAL A 219 -3.49 5.14 22.01
C VAL A 219 -3.14 5.72 20.64
N LYS A 220 -2.20 6.66 20.61
CA LYS A 220 -1.73 7.29 19.37
C LYS A 220 -0.67 6.44 18.70
N PHE A 221 -0.94 6.02 17.47
CA PHE A 221 0.02 5.31 16.64
C PHE A 221 0.46 6.16 15.45
N ARG A 222 1.71 5.96 15.04
CA ARG A 222 2.31 6.55 13.86
C ARG A 222 1.76 5.87 12.61
N ALA A 223 1.14 6.64 11.73
CA ALA A 223 0.76 6.24 10.39
C ALA A 223 1.42 7.18 9.38
N GLU A 224 2.52 6.72 8.78
CA GLU A 224 3.41 7.52 7.93
C GLU A 224 3.76 8.90 8.55
N ALA A 225 3.07 9.96 8.12
CA ALA A 225 3.34 11.33 8.53
C ALA A 225 2.56 11.80 9.78
N VAL A 226 1.60 11.02 10.27
CA VAL A 226 0.68 11.45 11.35
C VAL A 226 0.73 10.54 12.58
N ASP A 227 0.42 11.09 13.76
CA ASP A 227 0.19 10.32 14.99
C ASP A 227 -1.28 10.42 15.40
N TRP A 228 -2.06 9.37 15.13
CA TRP A 228 -3.51 9.36 15.37
C TRP A 228 -3.91 8.36 16.44
N PRO A 229 -4.93 8.68 17.27
CA PRO A 229 -5.63 7.67 18.06
C PRO A 229 -6.08 6.50 17.17
N PHE A 230 -5.96 5.27 17.69
CA PHE A 230 -6.27 4.08 16.90
C PHE A 230 -7.72 4.04 16.41
N ASP A 231 -8.67 4.60 17.16
CA ASP A 231 -10.06 4.70 16.70
C ASP A 231 -10.23 5.61 15.48
N VAL A 232 -9.57 6.77 15.46
CA VAL A 232 -9.52 7.67 14.29
C VAL A 232 -8.92 6.94 13.08
N TYR A 233 -7.83 6.20 13.28
CA TYR A 233 -7.22 5.41 12.21
C TYR A 233 -8.13 4.29 11.71
N VAL A 234 -8.87 3.62 12.60
CA VAL A 234 -9.85 2.60 12.21
C VAL A 234 -11.03 3.21 11.44
N ASP A 235 -11.50 4.40 11.83
CA ASP A 235 -12.55 5.10 11.09
C ASP A 235 -12.07 5.55 9.70
N TYR A 236 -10.82 6.00 9.59
CA TYR A 236 -10.14 6.20 8.31
C TYR A 236 -10.17 4.91 7.48
N MET A 237 -9.65 3.79 8.00
CA MET A 237 -9.59 2.52 7.25
C MET A 237 -10.95 2.02 6.74
N LYS A 238 -12.04 2.24 7.50
CA LYS A 238 -13.38 1.74 7.15
C LYS A 238 -14.04 2.52 6.01
N ASP A 239 -13.82 3.82 5.93
CA ASP A 239 -14.43 4.70 4.92
C ASP A 239 -13.34 5.30 4.03
N ASN A 240 -12.48 4.49 3.45
CA ASN A 240 -11.38 4.98 2.62
C ASN A 240 -11.44 4.49 1.18
N ARG A 241 -11.12 5.39 0.25
CA ARG A 241 -11.00 5.10 -1.18
C ARG A 241 -9.68 5.56 -1.79
N ASP A 242 -8.74 5.99 -0.95
CA ASP A 242 -7.47 6.50 -1.42
C ASP A 242 -6.74 5.50 -2.33
N GLU A 243 -6.03 6.03 -3.31
CA GLU A 243 -5.14 5.28 -4.18
C GLU A 243 -3.93 4.73 -3.42
N SER A 244 -3.38 5.54 -2.51
CA SER A 244 -2.30 5.17 -1.58
C SER A 244 -2.68 5.52 -0.13
N PRO A 245 -3.45 4.65 0.54
CA PRO A 245 -3.89 4.89 1.90
C PRO A 245 -2.73 5.00 2.90
N LEU A 246 -2.90 5.83 3.92
CA LEU A 246 -2.00 5.88 5.07
C LEU A 246 -1.85 4.48 5.69
N TYR A 247 -0.60 4.08 5.89
CA TYR A 247 -0.24 2.83 6.53
C TYR A 247 0.28 3.08 7.96
N LEU A 248 -0.34 2.45 8.97
CA LEU A 248 0.17 2.48 10.34
C LEU A 248 1.47 1.69 10.38
N PHE A 249 2.54 2.37 10.78
CA PHE A 249 3.90 1.84 10.80
C PHE A 249 4.60 2.40 12.04
N ASP A 250 4.36 1.78 13.19
CA ASP A 250 4.74 2.32 14.50
C ASP A 250 5.85 1.49 15.15
N ARG A 251 7.01 2.11 15.32
CA ARG A 251 8.19 1.51 15.94
C ARG A 251 8.12 1.35 17.47
N SER A 252 7.31 2.18 18.12
CA SER A 252 7.19 2.29 19.58
C SER A 252 5.89 1.66 20.09
N PHE A 253 5.25 0.81 19.29
CA PHE A 253 3.97 0.21 19.61
C PHE A 253 4.02 -0.62 20.90
N ALA A 254 5.14 -1.30 21.17
CA ALA A 254 5.25 -2.19 22.31
C ALA A 254 5.18 -1.42 23.63
N GLU A 255 5.88 -0.29 23.71
CA GLU A 255 5.85 0.65 24.83
C GLU A 255 4.48 1.31 24.95
N LYS A 256 3.92 1.78 23.83
CA LYS A 256 2.60 2.43 23.77
C LYS A 256 1.46 1.51 24.21
N MET A 257 1.55 0.22 23.88
CA MET A 257 0.57 -0.81 24.26
C MET A 257 0.90 -1.46 25.62
N ASN A 258 2.06 -1.13 26.22
CA ASN A 258 2.58 -1.76 27.44
C ASN A 258 2.60 -3.30 27.37
N ILE A 259 2.99 -3.84 26.21
CA ILE A 259 3.15 -5.29 26.00
C ILE A 259 4.61 -5.70 26.24
N GLN A 260 4.83 -6.95 26.61
CA GLN A 260 6.17 -7.53 26.69
C GLN A 260 6.50 -8.27 25.40
N VAL A 261 7.69 -8.07 24.87
CA VAL A 261 8.24 -8.77 23.71
C VAL A 261 9.53 -9.42 24.19
N ALA A 262 9.72 -10.71 23.93
CA ALA A 262 10.95 -11.35 24.36
C ALA A 262 12.13 -10.87 23.51
N ASP A 263 13.23 -10.56 24.18
CA ASP A 263 14.50 -10.28 23.53
C ASP A 263 15.01 -11.54 22.81
N SER A 264 15.84 -11.37 21.78
CA SER A 264 16.38 -12.50 21.01
C SER A 264 17.15 -13.50 21.88
N SER A 265 17.79 -13.04 22.95
CA SER A 265 18.51 -13.89 23.91
C SER A 265 17.58 -14.83 24.68
N ALA A 266 16.31 -14.44 24.88
CA ALA A 266 15.30 -15.23 25.57
C ALA A 266 14.30 -15.91 24.62
N ALA A 267 14.30 -15.56 23.33
CA ALA A 267 13.36 -16.09 22.35
C ALA A 267 13.34 -17.62 22.26
N HIS A 268 14.50 -18.26 22.36
CA HIS A 268 14.64 -19.72 22.34
C HIS A 268 13.85 -20.43 23.47
N LEU A 269 13.57 -19.74 24.58
CA LEU A 269 12.77 -20.27 25.69
C LEU A 269 11.30 -20.49 25.30
N TYR A 270 10.83 -19.78 24.26
CA TYR A 270 9.45 -19.80 23.82
C TYR A 270 9.21 -20.68 22.59
N ASP A 271 10.27 -21.10 21.88
CA ASP A 271 10.15 -21.89 20.66
C ASP A 271 9.58 -23.31 20.90
N GLY A 272 9.58 -23.81 22.13
CA GLY A 272 8.92 -25.06 22.52
C GLY A 272 7.74 -24.89 23.49
N ALA A 273 7.41 -23.66 23.87
CA ALA A 273 6.38 -23.40 24.88
C ALA A 273 4.98 -23.56 24.27
N SER A 274 4.13 -24.39 24.90
CA SER A 274 2.70 -24.38 24.63
C SER A 274 2.12 -23.02 25.02
N PRO A 275 1.18 -22.43 24.26
CA PRO A 275 0.51 -21.17 24.62
C PRO A 275 -0.18 -21.20 26.00
N ASP A 276 -0.38 -22.41 26.55
CA ASP A 276 -1.01 -22.72 27.84
C ASP A 276 -0.02 -23.13 28.93
N ALA A 277 1.30 -22.98 28.73
CA ALA A 277 2.27 -23.24 29.78
C ALA A 277 1.96 -22.32 31.00
N PRO A 278 1.83 -22.87 32.22
CA PRO A 278 1.47 -22.09 33.39
C PRO A 278 2.57 -21.07 33.67
N GLY A 279 2.30 -19.80 33.37
CA GLY A 279 3.10 -18.68 33.84
C GLY A 279 2.93 -18.60 35.36
N THR A 280 4.06 -18.48 36.06
CA THR A 280 4.06 -18.09 37.47
C THR A 280 3.28 -16.77 37.60
N GLU A 281 2.43 -16.67 38.63
CA GLU A 281 1.33 -15.69 38.77
C GLU A 281 1.75 -14.19 38.74
N ASN A 282 3.02 -13.87 38.53
CA ASN A 282 3.58 -12.51 38.49
C ASN A 282 4.38 -12.14 37.22
N GLU A 283 4.55 -13.02 36.24
CA GLU A 283 5.25 -12.69 34.99
C GLU A 283 4.26 -12.25 33.89
N ARG A 284 4.45 -11.03 33.37
CA ARG A 284 3.67 -10.53 32.21
C ARG A 284 3.89 -11.48 31.03
N LYS A 285 2.81 -12.10 30.54
CA LYS A 285 2.84 -12.98 29.37
C LYS A 285 3.42 -12.24 28.16
N VAL A 286 4.50 -12.78 27.57
CA VAL A 286 5.11 -12.26 26.35
C VAL A 286 4.10 -12.32 25.20
N ALA A 287 3.98 -11.22 24.46
CA ALA A 287 3.04 -11.09 23.35
C ALA A 287 3.51 -11.84 22.09
N TYR A 288 4.79 -11.66 21.73
CA TYR A 288 5.47 -12.34 20.62
C TYR A 288 6.99 -12.33 20.84
N TRP A 289 7.72 -13.08 20.03
CA TRP A 289 9.18 -13.17 20.06
C TRP A 289 9.75 -13.42 18.66
N ALA A 290 11.00 -13.02 18.41
CA ALA A 290 11.69 -13.34 17.17
C ALA A 290 11.96 -14.85 17.09
N PRO A 291 11.72 -15.54 15.96
CA PRO A 291 12.08 -16.95 15.81
C PRO A 291 13.58 -17.20 16.04
N SER A 292 13.95 -18.22 16.83
CA SER A 292 15.36 -18.41 17.25
C SER A 292 16.34 -18.75 16.12
N PHE A 293 15.85 -19.28 14.98
CA PHE A 293 16.71 -19.62 13.84
C PHE A 293 17.35 -18.40 13.18
N PHE A 294 16.87 -17.18 13.44
CA PHE A 294 17.56 -15.94 13.04
C PHE A 294 18.86 -15.71 13.81
N GLY A 295 19.08 -16.45 14.91
CA GLY A 295 20.26 -16.32 15.74
C GLY A 295 20.22 -15.10 16.66
N PRO A 296 21.38 -14.73 17.23
CA PRO A 296 21.46 -13.61 18.14
C PRO A 296 21.31 -12.27 17.41
N ASP A 297 20.53 -11.38 17.99
CA ASP A 297 20.39 -10.00 17.55
C ASP A 297 21.63 -9.18 17.95
N LEU A 298 22.57 -9.05 17.01
CA LEU A 298 23.82 -8.34 17.26
C LEU A 298 23.63 -6.84 17.51
N PHE A 299 22.54 -6.23 17.03
CA PHE A 299 22.26 -4.82 17.29
C PHE A 299 21.88 -4.55 18.76
N SER A 300 21.50 -5.57 19.52
CA SER A 300 21.21 -5.44 20.96
C SER A 300 22.39 -4.89 21.76
N VAL A 301 23.64 -5.12 21.33
CA VAL A 301 24.84 -4.65 22.04
C VAL A 301 24.99 -3.13 22.01
N LEU A 302 24.29 -2.43 21.10
CA LEU A 302 24.31 -0.98 21.01
C LEU A 302 23.45 -0.29 22.10
N GLY A 303 22.65 -1.05 22.85
CA GLY A 303 21.77 -0.51 23.89
C GLY A 303 20.88 0.61 23.34
N ASP A 304 20.92 1.78 23.98
CA ASP A 304 20.11 2.94 23.61
C ASP A 304 20.47 3.54 22.23
N GLN A 305 21.63 3.19 21.66
CA GLN A 305 22.07 3.63 20.32
C GLN A 305 21.58 2.70 19.21
N ARG A 306 20.83 1.65 19.55
CA ARG A 306 20.29 0.69 18.61
C ARG A 306 19.29 1.36 17.64
N PRO A 307 19.41 1.15 16.32
CA PRO A 307 18.37 1.54 15.38
C PRO A 307 17.02 0.88 15.68
N ASP A 308 15.94 1.53 15.25
CA ASP A 308 14.61 0.93 15.31
C ASP A 308 14.58 -0.43 14.60
N HIS A 309 13.90 -1.41 15.20
CA HIS A 309 14.07 -2.83 14.83
C HIS A 309 12.76 -3.65 14.88
N ARG A 310 11.65 -3.02 15.25
CA ARG A 310 10.33 -3.64 15.31
C ARG A 310 9.29 -2.61 14.96
N TRP A 311 8.26 -3.01 14.24
CA TRP A 311 7.17 -2.14 13.83
C TRP A 311 5.85 -2.87 13.94
N LEU A 312 4.83 -2.21 14.51
CA LEU A 312 3.45 -2.61 14.32
C LEU A 312 2.99 -2.06 12.99
N ILE A 313 2.44 -2.96 12.17
CA ILE A 313 2.01 -2.62 10.83
C ILE A 313 0.54 -2.98 10.64
N ILE A 314 -0.30 -1.98 10.30
CA ILE A 314 -1.74 -2.13 10.09
C ILE A 314 -2.17 -1.23 8.94
N GLY A 315 -2.94 -1.73 7.98
CA GLY A 315 -3.42 -0.92 6.86
C GLY A 315 -4.61 -1.50 6.13
N PRO A 316 -5.39 -0.66 5.42
CA PRO A 316 -6.44 -1.12 4.53
C PRO A 316 -5.84 -1.65 3.21
N SER A 317 -6.68 -2.21 2.34
CA SER A 317 -6.26 -2.58 0.99
C SER A 317 -5.64 -1.39 0.26
N ARG A 318 -4.64 -1.66 -0.60
CA ARG A 318 -3.83 -0.68 -1.36
C ARG A 318 -2.76 0.09 -0.57
N SER A 319 -2.74 0.01 0.77
CA SER A 319 -1.61 0.50 1.56
C SER A 319 -0.37 -0.39 1.39
N GLY A 320 0.82 0.16 1.63
CA GLY A 320 2.06 -0.62 1.57
C GLY A 320 3.32 0.23 1.63
N SER A 321 4.47 -0.44 1.44
CA SER A 321 5.78 0.20 1.36
C SER A 321 6.26 0.24 -0.09
N THR A 322 6.97 1.30 -0.45
CA THR A 322 7.63 1.42 -1.76
C THR A 322 8.81 0.45 -1.87
N PHE A 323 9.33 0.26 -3.08
CA PHE A 323 10.50 -0.58 -3.29
C PHE A 323 11.73 -0.01 -2.55
N HIS A 324 12.35 -0.81 -1.68
CA HIS A 324 13.51 -0.42 -0.90
C HIS A 324 14.43 -1.62 -0.60
N LYS A 325 15.62 -1.30 -0.08
CA LYS A 325 16.46 -2.25 0.66
C LYS A 325 16.44 -1.80 2.12
N ASP A 326 16.43 -2.76 3.03
CA ASP A 326 16.47 -2.45 4.45
C ASP A 326 17.77 -1.70 4.80
N PRO A 327 17.69 -0.71 5.70
CA PRO A 327 18.85 0.07 6.11
C PRO A 327 19.88 -0.84 6.80
N ASN A 328 21.14 -0.42 6.80
CA ASN A 328 22.25 -1.16 7.43
C ASN A 328 22.48 -2.58 6.90
N ALA A 329 21.92 -2.92 5.74
CA ALA A 329 22.03 -4.25 5.11
C ALA A 329 21.56 -5.40 6.01
N THR A 330 20.54 -5.13 6.82
CA THR A 330 19.84 -6.14 7.64
C THR A 330 18.87 -6.97 6.84
#